data_AF-A0A3D8I6S7-F1
#
_entry.id   AF-A0A3D8I6S7-F1
#
_cell.length_a   1.000
_cell.length_b   1.000
_cell.length_c   1.000
_cell.angle_alpha   90.00
_cell.angle_beta   90.00
_cell.angle_gamma   90.00
#
_symmetry.space_group_name_H-M   'P 1'
#
loop_
_entity.id
_entity.type
_entity.pdbx_description
1 polymer ?
#
loop_
_entity_poly.entity_id
_entity_poly.type
_entity_poly.pdbx_seq_one_letter_code
_entity_poly.pdbx_strand_id
1 'polypeptide(L)'
;MLLNTEGYYWDDWGAVGGFSLQEMAEQFIQNGNIWYGYFDWIFISAQPYGIALFRAFTFVSFFLCGMLVYEICRSLGLLSKQELFFITLLFLLLPFNTLSRNVLINSPYTFCYLLFFVGFYLVSLYVQKKQWFYRLSALAVLFVAFTMNSLLVFYALVLFYLLYMEKAYNTLKDFCKWIIRHIDFILLPIIFYVIKLSFFKPFGLYEGYNSVHLSGFLKAFIKTPIFSVLHLAHIGYLLFGVLVFLLIIAGLIMLYIRFKQKLIEKRDVLGVIIGFMVMFFGMFSYVAVYKYVQFSNLDDRHGILESLGAACIIVFSLNILLKCNISKILALSLLSLCAISVNIIAQTQLFSAYMKQVGVFETLMDNPTFLSHDTFLYQGFAGQGISDESFYQLNGLYKKLSNKSDKFIALDAQLEEEAVSYCGETPVYNCWEYKGDISHYGYISITPTLKEDGLLGFLSIGKMYLLHLFKPQTFIQKAKKRYKVLVYPPESNSDSPASLI
;
A
#
# COMPACT_ATOMS: atom_id res chain seq x y z
N MET A 1 11.70 -4.32 2.32
CA MET A 1 11.75 -3.01 1.64
C MET A 1 13.16 -2.70 1.18
N LEU A 2 14.14 -2.64 2.09
CA LEU A 2 15.52 -2.24 1.78
C LEU A 2 16.33 -3.23 0.92
N LEU A 3 15.72 -4.36 0.54
CA LEU A 3 16.41 -5.32 -0.30
C LEU A 3 16.38 -4.85 -1.75
N ASN A 4 15.19 -4.61 -2.28
CA ASN A 4 15.05 -4.02 -3.59
C ASN A 4 15.27 -2.51 -3.50
N THR A 5 16.28 -1.91 -4.15
CA THR A 5 16.56 -0.45 -4.08
C THR A 5 16.44 0.29 -5.42
N GLU A 6 16.13 -0.42 -6.51
CA GLU A 6 16.14 0.16 -7.87
C GLU A 6 14.88 -0.12 -8.69
N GLY A 7 14.05 -1.10 -8.31
CA GLY A 7 12.81 -1.38 -9.02
C GLY A 7 11.80 -0.24 -8.95
N TYR A 8 10.99 -0.10 -9.99
CA TYR A 8 9.89 0.85 -10.08
C TYR A 8 8.61 0.07 -10.36
N TYR A 9 7.49 0.44 -9.76
CA TYR A 9 6.28 -0.35 -9.78
C TYR A 9 5.04 0.50 -10.05
N TRP A 10 4.05 -0.07 -10.74
CA TRP A 10 2.74 0.56 -10.89
C TRP A 10 2.83 1.98 -11.46
N ASP A 11 2.34 2.99 -10.73
CA ASP A 11 2.32 4.38 -11.20
C ASP A 11 3.62 5.14 -10.89
N ASP A 12 4.66 4.46 -10.39
CA ASP A 12 5.98 5.07 -10.23
C ASP A 12 6.48 5.66 -11.55
N TRP A 13 6.12 5.09 -12.70
CA TRP A 13 6.60 5.55 -14.01
C TRP A 13 6.11 6.93 -14.42
N GLY A 14 4.99 7.38 -13.85
CA GLY A 14 4.56 8.77 -13.93
C GLY A 14 5.54 9.74 -13.25
N ALA A 15 6.55 9.24 -12.53
CA ALA A 15 7.56 10.00 -11.80
C ALA A 15 9.02 9.79 -12.29
N VAL A 16 9.28 8.93 -13.29
CA VAL A 16 10.65 8.47 -13.65
C VAL A 16 11.21 9.13 -14.91
N GLY A 17 10.37 9.80 -15.68
CA GLY A 17 10.70 10.34 -17.00
C GLY A 17 11.52 11.63 -17.00
N GLY A 18 12.26 11.96 -15.94
CA GLY A 18 13.01 13.22 -15.85
C GLY A 18 12.11 14.46 -15.87
N PHE A 19 10.90 14.34 -15.31
CA PHE A 19 9.96 15.44 -15.19
C PHE A 19 10.58 16.62 -14.45
N SER A 20 10.12 17.82 -14.72
CA SER A 20 10.37 19.01 -13.93
C SER A 20 9.47 19.02 -12.68
N LEU A 21 9.82 19.85 -11.70
CA LEU A 21 8.96 20.07 -10.54
C LEU A 21 7.55 20.52 -10.93
N GLN A 22 7.42 21.30 -12.00
CA GLN A 22 6.13 21.80 -12.47
C GLN A 22 5.26 20.65 -13.02
N GLU A 23 5.80 19.81 -13.90
CA GLU A 23 5.09 18.66 -14.45
C GLU A 23 4.62 17.70 -13.34
N MET A 24 5.48 17.46 -12.34
CA MET A 24 5.10 16.67 -11.17
C MET A 24 3.99 17.33 -10.34
N ALA A 25 4.05 18.64 -10.12
CA ALA A 25 3.00 19.36 -9.40
C ALA A 25 1.66 19.29 -10.15
N GLU A 26 1.67 19.49 -11.46
CA GLU A 26 0.48 19.45 -12.32
C GLU A 26 -0.24 18.09 -12.23
N GLN A 27 0.51 16.98 -12.21
CA GLN A 27 -0.06 15.64 -12.04
C GLN A 27 -0.89 15.52 -10.75
N PHE A 28 -0.37 16.02 -9.63
CA PHE A 28 -1.04 15.90 -8.33
C PHE A 28 -2.09 16.97 -8.07
N ILE A 29 -2.03 18.12 -8.76
CA ILE A 29 -3.05 19.17 -8.71
C ILE A 29 -4.40 18.63 -9.20
N GLN A 30 -4.43 17.83 -10.27
CA GLN A 30 -5.68 17.24 -10.78
C GLN A 30 -6.39 16.35 -9.75
N ASN A 31 -5.64 15.66 -8.89
CA ASN A 31 -6.15 14.84 -7.80
C ASN A 31 -6.42 15.65 -6.50
N GLY A 32 -6.22 16.97 -6.53
CA GLY A 32 -6.43 17.84 -5.37
C GLY A 32 -5.42 17.63 -4.22
N ASN A 33 -4.24 17.08 -4.51
CA ASN A 33 -3.20 16.82 -3.50
C ASN A 33 -1.89 17.55 -3.84
N ILE A 34 -1.97 18.88 -3.97
CA ILE A 34 -0.90 19.73 -4.52
C ILE A 34 0.49 19.42 -3.94
N TRP A 35 0.61 19.26 -2.62
CA TRP A 35 1.91 19.06 -1.98
C TRP A 35 2.54 17.68 -2.23
N TYR A 36 1.77 16.68 -2.68
CA TYR A 36 2.29 15.33 -2.98
C TYR A 36 3.36 15.39 -4.07
N GLY A 37 3.15 16.19 -5.13
CA GLY A 37 4.13 16.34 -6.20
C GLY A 37 5.47 16.91 -5.70
N TYR A 38 5.42 17.90 -4.81
CA TYR A 38 6.63 18.45 -4.19
C TYR A 38 7.33 17.45 -3.28
N PHE A 39 6.57 16.61 -2.59
CA PHE A 39 7.12 15.58 -1.71
C PHE A 39 7.81 14.47 -2.52
N ASP A 40 7.13 13.92 -3.53
CA ASP A 40 7.70 12.88 -4.39
C ASP A 40 8.90 13.41 -5.19
N TRP A 41 8.89 14.68 -5.58
CA TRP A 41 10.02 15.34 -6.24
C TRP A 41 11.33 15.25 -5.45
N ILE A 42 11.29 15.21 -4.12
CA ILE A 42 12.49 15.05 -3.28
C ILE A 42 13.23 13.75 -3.64
N PHE A 43 12.48 12.67 -3.87
CA PHE A 43 13.06 11.39 -4.25
C PHE A 43 13.44 11.35 -5.73
N ILE A 44 12.62 11.93 -6.61
CA ILE A 44 12.87 11.94 -8.06
C ILE A 44 14.10 12.79 -8.41
N SER A 45 14.29 13.94 -7.77
CA SER A 45 15.46 14.80 -8.00
C SER A 45 16.76 14.21 -7.46
N ALA A 46 16.69 13.22 -6.57
CA ALA A 46 17.85 12.55 -5.96
C ALA A 46 18.33 11.30 -6.73
N GLN A 47 17.90 11.10 -7.99
CA GLN A 47 18.34 9.97 -8.80
C GLN A 47 19.87 9.99 -9.02
N PRO A 48 20.54 8.82 -9.03
CA PRO A 48 19.97 7.46 -9.03
C PRO A 48 19.60 6.92 -7.64
N TYR A 49 19.84 7.66 -6.55
CA TYR A 49 19.62 7.18 -5.17
C TYR A 49 18.19 7.35 -4.66
N GLY A 50 17.34 8.05 -5.42
CA GLY A 50 15.96 8.39 -5.06
C GLY A 50 15.11 7.24 -4.54
N ILE A 51 15.12 6.10 -5.23
CA ILE A 51 14.33 4.93 -4.84
C ILE A 51 14.84 4.28 -3.56
N ALA A 52 16.15 4.20 -3.38
CA ALA A 52 16.73 3.72 -2.13
C ALA A 52 16.34 4.64 -0.96
N LEU A 53 16.40 5.96 -1.17
CA LEU A 53 16.03 6.96 -0.18
C LEU A 53 14.55 6.88 0.21
N PHE A 54 13.64 6.76 -0.77
CA PHE A 54 12.22 6.56 -0.52
C PHE A 54 11.96 5.29 0.30
N ARG A 55 12.61 4.17 -0.03
CA ARG A 55 12.42 2.92 0.70
C ARG A 55 12.94 2.99 2.13
N ALA A 56 14.06 3.69 2.34
CA ALA A 56 14.57 4.01 3.66
C ALA A 56 13.58 4.87 4.45
N PHE A 57 13.07 5.95 3.84
CA PHE A 57 12.03 6.80 4.43
C PHE A 57 10.80 5.98 4.83
N THR A 58 10.28 5.13 3.96
CA THR A 58 9.08 4.33 4.25
C THR A 58 9.34 3.32 5.37
N PHE A 59 10.47 2.60 5.32
CA PHE A 59 10.86 1.66 6.38
C PHE A 59 10.94 2.36 7.75
N VAL A 60 11.65 3.49 7.83
CA VAL A 60 11.80 4.25 9.07
C VAL A 60 10.45 4.79 9.54
N SER A 61 9.62 5.30 8.62
CA SER A 61 8.30 5.84 8.95
C SER A 61 7.38 4.78 9.58
N PHE A 62 7.28 3.59 8.99
CA PHE A 62 6.49 2.51 9.58
C PHE A 62 7.03 2.05 10.93
N PHE A 63 8.36 1.96 11.08
CA PHE A 63 8.98 1.63 12.37
C PHE A 63 8.64 2.67 13.44
N LEU A 64 8.74 3.96 13.11
CA LEU A 64 8.35 5.05 14.01
C LEU A 64 6.85 5.00 14.34
N CYS A 65 5.97 4.69 13.37
CA CYS A 65 4.56 4.45 13.66
C CYS A 65 4.37 3.36 14.72
N GLY A 66 5.13 2.26 14.65
CA GLY A 66 5.11 1.21 15.68
C GLY A 66 5.53 1.73 17.06
N MET A 67 6.61 2.52 17.13
CA MET A 67 7.04 3.14 18.39
C MET A 67 5.98 4.08 18.96
N LEU A 68 5.33 4.88 18.11
CA LEU A 68 4.27 5.81 18.52
C LEU A 68 3.03 5.04 18.99
N VAL A 69 2.63 3.98 18.29
CA VAL A 69 1.55 3.08 18.72
C VAL A 69 1.87 2.48 20.09
N TYR A 70 3.08 1.98 20.30
CA TYR A 70 3.51 1.46 21.60
C TYR A 70 3.32 2.52 22.70
N GLU A 71 3.78 3.75 22.48
CA GLU A 71 3.68 4.83 23.45
C GLU A 71 2.23 5.27 23.73
N ILE A 72 1.40 5.39 22.69
CA ILE A 72 -0.03 5.73 22.80
C ILE A 72 -0.75 4.62 23.58
N CYS A 73 -0.56 3.35 23.20
CA CYS A 73 -1.18 2.21 23.86
C CYS A 73 -0.70 2.05 25.32
N ARG A 74 0.60 2.29 25.59
CA ARG A 74 1.15 2.29 26.95
C ARG A 74 0.47 3.32 27.85
N SER A 75 0.22 4.51 27.30
CA SER A 75 -0.41 5.60 28.06
C SER A 75 -1.83 5.30 28.55
N LEU A 76 -2.53 4.35 27.92
CA LEU A 76 -3.86 3.91 28.34
C LEU A 76 -3.84 3.18 29.69
N GLY A 77 -2.71 2.57 30.08
CA GLY A 77 -2.61 1.77 31.30
C GLY A 77 -3.48 0.51 31.33
N LEU A 78 -4.06 0.11 30.19
CA LEU A 78 -4.99 -1.02 30.06
C LEU A 78 -4.32 -2.35 29.69
N LEU A 79 -3.14 -2.29 29.08
CA LEU A 79 -2.47 -3.44 28.48
C LEU A 79 -1.33 -3.93 29.38
N SER A 80 -1.21 -5.25 29.50
CA SER A 80 -0.01 -5.88 30.03
C SER A 80 1.19 -5.66 29.10
N LYS A 81 2.41 -5.82 29.63
CA LYS A 81 3.65 -5.68 28.85
C LYS A 81 3.69 -6.60 27.63
N GLN A 82 3.15 -7.81 27.76
CA GLN A 82 3.11 -8.81 26.68
C GLN A 82 2.10 -8.41 25.59
N GLU A 83 0.89 -8.00 25.99
CA GLU A 83 -0.12 -7.51 25.04
C GLU A 83 0.37 -6.29 24.28
N LEU A 84 0.99 -5.34 24.98
CA LEU A 84 1.54 -4.14 24.37
C LEU A 84 2.64 -4.47 23.35
N PHE A 85 3.56 -5.38 23.70
CA PHE A 85 4.61 -5.84 22.80
C PHE A 85 4.03 -6.50 21.54
N PHE A 86 3.12 -7.46 21.69
CA PHE A 86 2.58 -8.19 20.55
C PHE A 86 1.59 -7.37 19.71
N ILE A 87 0.79 -6.48 20.29
CA ILE A 87 -0.04 -5.55 19.51
C ILE A 87 0.87 -4.69 18.63
N THR A 88 1.95 -4.15 19.18
CA THR A 88 2.91 -3.32 18.43
C THR A 88 3.63 -4.13 17.35
N LEU A 89 4.10 -5.33 17.69
CA LEU A 89 4.80 -6.20 16.76
C LEU A 89 3.90 -6.62 15.59
N LEU A 90 2.66 -7.03 15.87
CA LEU A 90 1.69 -7.41 14.84
C LEU A 90 1.23 -6.21 14.03
N PHE A 91 1.06 -5.04 14.62
CA PHE A 91 0.79 -3.79 13.89
C PHE A 91 1.82 -3.53 12.78
N LEU A 92 3.10 -3.84 13.04
CA LEU A 92 4.20 -3.69 12.07
C LEU A 92 4.29 -4.81 11.04
N LEU A 93 3.93 -6.05 11.44
CA LEU A 93 4.19 -7.24 10.64
C LEU A 93 2.99 -7.75 9.84
N LEU A 94 1.76 -7.51 10.29
CA LEU A 94 0.57 -8.06 9.63
C LEU A 94 0.47 -7.58 8.16
N PRO A 95 0.09 -8.46 7.23
CA PRO A 95 0.26 -8.20 5.80
C PRO A 95 -0.88 -7.36 5.19
N PHE A 96 -1.10 -6.14 5.70
CA PHE A 96 -2.18 -5.23 5.27
C PHE A 96 -1.76 -4.09 4.33
N ASN A 97 -0.50 -4.07 3.89
CA ASN A 97 0.08 -3.11 2.95
C ASN A 97 1.53 -3.59 2.66
N THR A 98 1.67 -4.79 2.09
CA THR A 98 2.98 -5.43 1.93
C THR A 98 3.65 -5.07 0.62
N LEU A 99 2.88 -4.97 -0.46
CA LEU A 99 3.35 -4.64 -1.80
C LEU A 99 3.33 -3.14 -2.04
N SER A 100 2.17 -2.49 -1.88
CA SER A 100 1.99 -1.09 -2.30
C SER A 100 2.84 -0.06 -1.55
N ARG A 101 3.25 -0.33 -0.30
CA ARG A 101 4.25 0.50 0.41
C ARG A 101 5.63 0.55 -0.27
N ASN A 102 5.92 -0.33 -1.23
CA ASN A 102 7.18 -0.33 -1.99
C ASN A 102 7.11 0.48 -3.28
N VAL A 103 5.95 1.11 -3.54
CA VAL A 103 5.69 1.98 -4.68
C VAL A 103 5.92 3.43 -4.25
N LEU A 104 6.77 4.15 -4.99
CA LEU A 104 7.14 5.54 -4.74
C LEU A 104 5.92 6.47 -4.73
N ILE A 105 4.97 6.31 -5.65
CA ILE A 105 3.78 7.18 -5.74
C ILE A 105 2.91 7.15 -4.45
N ASN A 106 3.07 6.11 -3.62
CA ASN A 106 2.39 5.96 -2.34
C ASN A 106 3.21 6.51 -1.16
N SER A 107 4.38 7.10 -1.40
CA SER A 107 5.20 7.71 -0.35
C SER A 107 4.48 8.82 0.41
N PRO A 108 3.64 9.69 -0.22
CA PRO A 108 2.90 10.71 0.52
C PRO A 108 1.87 10.10 1.49
N TYR A 109 1.32 8.91 1.17
CA TYR A 109 0.41 8.20 2.06
C TYR A 109 1.14 7.72 3.31
N THR A 110 2.37 7.22 3.14
CA THR A 110 3.23 6.83 4.25
C THR A 110 3.56 8.04 5.13
N PHE A 111 3.85 9.19 4.53
CA PHE A 111 4.11 10.41 5.29
C PHE A 111 2.87 10.87 6.07
N CYS A 112 1.69 10.90 5.45
CA CYS A 112 0.44 11.21 6.14
C CYS A 112 0.16 10.24 7.30
N TYR A 113 0.44 8.95 7.10
CA TYR A 113 0.28 7.92 8.11
C TYR A 113 1.22 8.13 9.31
N LEU A 114 2.49 8.49 9.07
CA LEU A 114 3.42 8.88 10.12
C LEU A 114 2.94 10.13 10.87
N LEU A 115 2.57 11.19 10.14
CA LEU A 115 2.06 12.42 10.73
C LEU A 115 0.83 12.16 11.59
N PHE A 116 -0.08 11.29 11.18
CA PHE A 116 -1.24 10.90 11.99
C PHE A 116 -0.83 10.36 13.36
N PHE A 117 0.09 9.40 13.40
CA PHE A 117 0.55 8.84 14.68
C PHE A 117 1.41 9.82 15.49
N VAL A 118 2.17 10.69 14.85
CA VAL A 118 2.87 11.79 15.54
C VAL A 118 1.86 12.73 16.19
N GLY A 119 0.84 13.16 15.44
CA GLY A 119 -0.25 13.99 15.94
C GLY A 119 -1.00 13.31 17.08
N PHE A 120 -1.32 12.02 16.96
CA PHE A 120 -1.97 11.25 18.00
C PHE A 120 -1.09 11.12 19.26
N TYR A 121 0.21 10.89 19.10
CA TYR A 121 1.15 10.89 20.23
C TYR A 121 1.26 12.27 20.89
N LEU A 122 1.25 13.36 20.13
CA LEU A 122 1.19 14.72 20.67
C LEU A 122 -0.10 14.96 21.46
N VAL A 123 -1.24 14.41 21.03
CA VAL A 123 -2.48 14.40 21.82
C VAL A 123 -2.28 13.64 23.14
N SER A 124 -1.61 12.48 23.11
CA SER A 124 -1.27 11.74 24.35
C SER A 124 -0.43 12.58 25.31
N LEU A 125 0.61 13.25 24.81
CA LEU A 125 1.44 14.16 25.61
C LEU A 125 0.65 15.37 26.13
N TYR A 126 -0.22 15.95 25.31
CA TYR A 126 -1.11 17.03 25.74
C TYR A 126 -1.99 16.59 26.91
N VAL A 127 -2.59 15.40 26.84
CA VAL A 127 -3.45 14.92 27.93
C VAL A 127 -2.68 14.73 29.23
N GLN A 128 -1.45 14.25 29.16
CA GLN A 128 -0.60 14.01 30.33
C GLN A 128 -0.03 15.31 30.93
N LYS A 129 0.48 16.21 30.08
CA LYS A 129 1.23 17.41 30.51
C LYS A 129 0.38 18.67 30.56
N LYS A 130 -0.79 18.67 29.92
CA LYS A 130 -1.72 19.82 29.79
C LYS A 130 -1.09 21.10 29.23
N GLN A 131 0.00 20.99 28.47
CA GLN A 131 0.66 22.13 27.84
C GLN A 131 0.02 22.45 26.48
N TRP A 132 -0.30 23.72 26.25
CA TRP A 132 -0.99 24.18 25.03
C TRP A 132 -0.18 23.97 23.75
N PHE A 133 1.16 23.98 23.83
CA PHE A 133 2.02 23.74 22.66
C PHE A 133 1.79 22.36 22.03
N TYR A 134 1.59 21.31 22.84
CA TYR A 134 1.28 19.97 22.32
C TYR A 134 -0.08 19.92 21.64
N ARG A 135 -1.06 20.67 22.15
CA ARG A 135 -2.40 20.78 21.54
C ARG A 135 -2.31 21.44 20.17
N LEU A 136 -1.66 22.60 20.08
CA LEU A 136 -1.52 23.33 18.81
C LEU A 136 -0.72 22.51 17.78
N SER A 137 0.37 21.88 18.23
CA SER A 137 1.19 21.02 17.37
C SER A 137 0.42 19.80 16.87
N ALA A 138 -0.37 19.15 17.74
CA ALA A 138 -1.23 18.03 17.35
C ALA A 138 -2.25 18.44 16.28
N LEU A 139 -2.97 19.55 16.50
CA LEU A 139 -3.95 20.07 15.54
C LEU A 139 -3.31 20.36 14.18
N ALA A 140 -2.15 21.03 14.15
CA ALA A 140 -1.44 21.34 12.91
C ALA A 140 -0.97 20.07 12.17
N VAL A 141 -0.36 19.13 12.90
CA VAL A 141 0.15 17.87 12.31
C VAL A 141 -1.00 16.99 11.80
N LEU A 142 -2.09 16.85 12.56
CA LEU A 142 -3.27 16.10 12.16
C LEU A 142 -3.95 16.74 10.93
N PHE A 143 -4.01 18.06 10.86
CA PHE A 143 -4.55 18.78 9.71
C PHE A 143 -3.80 18.41 8.42
N VAL A 144 -2.46 18.37 8.44
CA VAL A 144 -1.68 17.94 7.27
C VAL A 144 -1.89 16.46 6.96
N ALA A 145 -1.95 15.60 7.99
CA ALA A 145 -2.18 14.17 7.84
C ALA A 145 -3.50 13.86 7.11
N PHE A 146 -4.54 14.68 7.28
CA PHE A 146 -5.85 14.48 6.63
C PHE A 146 -5.84 14.62 5.10
N THR A 147 -4.71 15.00 4.49
CA THR A 147 -4.55 14.89 3.03
C THR A 147 -4.84 13.46 2.54
N MET A 148 -4.44 12.45 3.31
CA MET A 148 -4.93 11.09 3.15
C MET A 148 -6.34 10.98 3.75
N ASN A 149 -7.35 11.12 2.89
CA ASN A 149 -8.77 11.23 3.28
C ASN A 149 -9.28 10.14 4.24
N SER A 150 -8.75 8.91 4.17
CA SER A 150 -9.16 7.82 5.06
C SER A 150 -8.87 8.11 6.54
N LEU A 151 -7.89 8.97 6.81
CA LEU A 151 -7.56 9.40 8.17
C LEU A 151 -8.62 10.31 8.80
N LEU A 152 -9.50 10.95 8.01
CA LEU A 152 -10.62 11.74 8.54
C LEU A 152 -11.58 10.87 9.37
N VAL A 153 -11.83 9.64 8.94
CA VAL A 153 -12.68 8.68 9.66
C VAL A 153 -11.88 7.98 10.76
N PHE A 154 -10.65 7.58 10.47
CA PHE A 154 -9.77 6.93 11.45
C PHE A 154 -9.43 7.82 12.65
N TYR A 155 -9.48 9.14 12.47
CA TYR A 155 -9.33 10.14 13.51
C TYR A 155 -10.33 10.01 14.68
N ALA A 156 -11.45 9.31 14.50
CA ALA A 156 -12.36 8.96 15.59
C ALA A 156 -11.61 8.29 16.77
N LEU A 157 -10.54 7.53 16.50
CA LEU A 157 -9.69 6.93 17.54
C LEU A 157 -9.02 7.96 18.45
N VAL A 158 -8.59 9.10 17.90
CA VAL A 158 -7.99 10.19 18.67
C VAL A 158 -9.02 10.81 19.62
N LEU A 159 -10.25 11.01 19.12
CA LEU A 159 -11.36 11.53 19.92
C LEU A 159 -11.76 10.53 21.03
N PHE A 160 -11.86 9.24 20.72
CA PHE A 160 -12.14 8.21 21.73
C PHE A 160 -11.04 8.12 22.78
N TYR A 161 -9.78 8.21 22.37
CA TYR A 161 -8.65 8.28 23.30
C TYR A 161 -8.75 9.49 24.24
N LEU A 162 -9.01 10.68 23.70
CA LEU A 162 -9.21 11.91 24.48
C LEU A 162 -10.36 11.77 25.48
N LEU A 163 -11.50 11.25 25.01
CA LEU A 163 -12.69 11.03 25.83
C LEU A 163 -12.40 10.05 26.97
N TYR A 164 -11.69 8.96 26.67
CA TYR A 164 -11.32 7.92 27.62
C TYR A 164 -10.36 8.46 28.69
N MET A 165 -9.26 9.08 28.28
CA MET A 165 -8.22 9.53 29.20
C MET A 165 -8.69 10.65 30.14
N GLU A 166 -9.61 11.51 29.69
CA GLU A 166 -10.22 12.54 30.54
C GLU A 166 -11.45 12.05 31.32
N LYS A 167 -11.82 10.76 31.18
CA LYS A 167 -12.97 10.13 31.88
C LYS A 167 -14.29 10.86 31.66
N ALA A 168 -14.45 11.53 30.53
CA ALA A 168 -15.63 12.35 30.22
C ALA A 168 -16.85 11.54 29.78
N TYR A 169 -16.76 10.21 29.77
CA TYR A 169 -17.84 9.28 29.45
C TYR A 169 -18.71 8.89 30.65
N ASN A 170 -18.38 9.33 31.87
CA ASN A 170 -19.08 8.92 33.09
C ASN A 170 -20.47 9.56 33.26
N THR A 171 -20.63 10.83 32.87
CA THR A 171 -21.91 11.55 32.97
C THR A 171 -22.15 12.40 31.73
N LEU A 172 -23.42 12.63 31.38
CA LEU A 172 -23.79 13.50 30.25
C LEU A 172 -23.24 14.92 30.42
N LYS A 173 -23.19 15.43 31.66
CA LYS A 173 -22.66 16.76 31.97
C LYS A 173 -21.15 16.85 31.68
N ASP A 174 -20.38 15.83 32.04
CA ASP A 174 -18.95 15.80 31.77
C ASP A 174 -18.67 15.65 30.28
N PHE A 175 -19.49 14.84 29.58
CA PHE A 175 -19.43 14.72 28.13
C PHE A 175 -19.68 16.04 27.41
N CYS A 176 -20.74 16.78 27.77
CA CYS A 176 -21.02 18.10 27.18
C CYS A 176 -19.90 19.11 27.45
N LYS A 177 -19.32 19.12 28.68
CA LYS A 177 -18.15 19.96 28.99
C LYS A 177 -16.93 19.58 28.16
N TRP A 178 -16.73 18.29 27.93
CA TRP A 178 -15.64 17.78 27.09
C TRP A 178 -15.79 18.22 25.64
N ILE A 179 -17.01 18.16 25.07
CA ILE A 179 -17.31 18.66 23.72
C ILE A 179 -16.89 20.13 23.60
N ILE A 180 -17.34 20.98 24.53
CA ILE A 180 -17.02 22.42 24.49
C ILE A 180 -15.52 22.65 24.60
N ARG A 181 -14.84 21.91 25.50
CA ARG A 181 -13.39 22.04 25.71
C ARG A 181 -12.57 21.61 24.50
N HIS A 182 -13.02 20.64 23.73
CA HIS A 182 -12.26 20.04 22.61
C HIS A 182 -12.97 20.23 21.27
N ILE A 183 -13.74 21.31 21.14
CA ILE A 183 -14.49 21.62 19.92
C ILE A 183 -13.57 21.79 18.70
N ASP A 184 -12.36 22.31 18.90
CA ASP A 184 -11.31 22.38 17.89
C ASP A 184 -10.90 21.00 17.37
N PHE A 185 -10.65 20.02 18.25
CA PHE A 185 -10.36 18.65 17.84
C PHE A 185 -11.55 18.00 17.13
N ILE A 186 -12.78 18.27 17.57
CA ILE A 186 -14.01 17.71 16.96
C ILE A 186 -14.23 18.30 15.56
N LEU A 187 -14.05 19.61 15.39
CA LEU A 187 -14.27 20.31 14.13
C LEU A 187 -13.11 20.15 13.14
N LEU A 188 -11.91 19.77 13.59
CA LEU A 188 -10.72 19.65 12.74
C LEU A 188 -10.93 18.86 11.42
N PRO A 189 -11.46 17.62 11.42
CA PRO A 189 -11.71 16.88 10.18
C PRO A 189 -12.75 17.57 9.27
N ILE A 190 -13.76 18.23 9.86
CA ILE A 190 -14.80 18.95 9.11
C ILE A 190 -14.20 20.18 8.44
N ILE A 191 -13.41 20.97 9.19
CA ILE A 191 -12.72 22.16 8.68
C ILE A 191 -11.79 21.77 7.53
N PHE A 192 -10.97 20.72 7.71
CA PHE A 192 -10.10 20.22 6.65
C PHE A 192 -10.89 19.83 5.41
N TYR A 193 -11.98 19.07 5.58
CA TYR A 193 -12.80 18.62 4.45
C TYR A 193 -13.44 19.78 3.70
N VAL A 194 -13.94 20.81 4.39
CA VAL A 194 -14.50 22.02 3.76
C VAL A 194 -13.43 22.77 2.97
N ILE A 195 -12.22 22.93 3.52
CA ILE A 195 -11.08 23.54 2.80
C ILE A 195 -10.75 22.72 1.56
N LYS A 196 -10.67 21.39 1.68
CA LYS A 196 -10.40 20.49 0.55
C LYS A 196 -11.43 20.63 -0.56
N LEU A 197 -12.72 20.66 -0.22
CA LEU A 197 -13.79 20.85 -1.21
C LEU A 197 -13.77 22.23 -1.87
N SER A 198 -13.37 23.26 -1.13
CA SER A 198 -13.40 24.65 -1.62
C SER A 198 -12.21 25.00 -2.51
N PHE A 199 -11.01 24.49 -2.18
CA PHE A 199 -9.76 24.91 -2.83
C PHE A 199 -9.04 23.80 -3.60
N PHE A 200 -9.32 22.53 -3.28
CA PHE A 200 -8.58 21.38 -3.81
C PHE A 200 -9.53 20.33 -4.40
N LYS A 201 -10.59 20.78 -5.09
CA LYS A 201 -11.53 19.89 -5.75
C LYS A 201 -10.82 19.17 -6.91
N PRO A 202 -10.86 17.83 -6.97
CA PRO A 202 -10.31 17.09 -8.11
C PRO A 202 -10.98 17.48 -9.43
N PHE A 203 -10.22 17.47 -10.51
CA PHE A 203 -10.68 17.78 -11.87
C PHE A 203 -9.92 16.91 -12.90
N GLY A 204 -10.32 16.98 -14.18
CA GLY A 204 -9.71 16.18 -15.24
C GLY A 204 -9.92 14.69 -15.00
N LEU A 205 -8.87 13.89 -15.16
CA LEU A 205 -8.91 12.42 -15.03
C LEU A 205 -9.32 11.93 -13.63
N TYR A 206 -9.18 12.79 -12.61
CA TYR A 206 -9.50 12.45 -11.23
C TYR A 206 -10.85 12.99 -10.76
N GLU A 207 -11.65 13.60 -11.65
CA GLU A 207 -12.99 14.04 -11.31
C GLU A 207 -13.84 12.83 -10.87
N GLY A 208 -14.48 12.94 -9.69
CA GLY A 208 -15.32 11.87 -9.15
C GLY A 208 -14.57 10.65 -8.58
N TYR A 209 -13.25 10.52 -8.73
CA TYR A 209 -12.46 9.33 -8.37
C TYR A 209 -12.56 8.88 -6.89
N ASN A 210 -12.80 9.83 -5.98
CA ASN A 210 -13.02 9.60 -4.55
C ASN A 210 -14.36 10.17 -4.08
N SER A 211 -15.33 10.33 -4.99
CA SER A 211 -16.64 10.86 -4.64
C SER A 211 -17.40 9.90 -3.72
N VAL A 212 -17.98 10.45 -2.66
CA VAL A 212 -18.79 9.69 -1.70
C VAL A 212 -20.24 9.84 -2.10
N HIS A 213 -20.85 8.77 -2.59
CA HIS A 213 -22.28 8.72 -2.82
C HIS A 213 -23.02 8.31 -1.55
N LEU A 214 -24.20 8.88 -1.29
CA LEU A 214 -25.02 8.54 -0.12
C LEU A 214 -25.30 7.03 -0.04
N SER A 215 -25.55 6.38 -1.17
CA SER A 215 -25.76 4.93 -1.25
C SER A 215 -24.51 4.14 -0.87
N GLY A 216 -23.31 4.59 -1.27
CA GLY A 216 -22.03 3.98 -0.90
C GLY A 216 -21.75 4.13 0.59
N PHE A 217 -21.96 5.33 1.13
CA PHE A 217 -21.83 5.62 2.55
C PHE A 217 -22.75 4.75 3.43
N LEU A 218 -24.06 4.67 3.10
CA LEU A 218 -25.00 3.83 3.85
C LEU A 218 -24.67 2.34 3.72
N LYS A 219 -24.31 1.86 2.52
CA LYS A 219 -23.86 0.47 2.32
C LYS A 219 -22.59 0.17 3.12
N ALA A 220 -21.70 1.14 3.33
CA ALA A 220 -20.47 0.94 4.08
C ALA A 220 -20.72 0.57 5.55
N PHE A 221 -21.78 1.05 6.19
CA PHE A 221 -22.11 0.63 7.57
C PHE A 221 -22.39 -0.86 7.69
N ILE A 222 -22.99 -1.46 6.66
CA ILE A 222 -23.32 -2.90 6.63
C ILE A 222 -22.13 -3.71 6.10
N LYS A 223 -21.49 -3.22 5.04
CA LYS A 223 -20.40 -3.93 4.36
C LYS A 223 -19.11 -3.94 5.17
N THR A 224 -18.79 -2.87 5.89
CA THR A 224 -17.51 -2.75 6.60
C THR A 224 -17.33 -3.83 7.66
N PRO A 225 -18.31 -4.12 8.55
CA PRO A 225 -18.19 -5.24 9.51
C PRO A 225 -18.01 -6.60 8.83
N ILE A 226 -18.70 -6.83 7.70
CA ILE A 226 -18.58 -8.08 6.93
C ILE A 226 -17.17 -8.20 6.36
N PHE A 227 -16.68 -7.15 5.68
CA PHE A 227 -15.33 -7.14 5.13
C PHE A 227 -14.27 -7.24 6.21
N SER A 228 -14.48 -6.65 7.39
CA SER A 228 -13.58 -6.80 8.52
C SER A 228 -13.36 -8.28 8.89
N VAL A 229 -14.43 -9.08 8.95
CA VAL A 229 -14.32 -10.52 9.21
C VAL A 229 -13.66 -11.26 8.03
N LEU A 230 -14.05 -10.92 6.79
CA LEU A 230 -13.48 -11.55 5.59
C LEU A 230 -11.98 -11.26 5.43
N HIS A 231 -11.54 -10.05 5.76
CA HIS A 231 -10.13 -9.67 5.74
C HIS A 231 -9.33 -10.44 6.78
N LEU A 232 -9.84 -10.61 8.01
CA LEU A 232 -9.20 -11.47 9.00
C LEU A 232 -9.09 -12.92 8.54
N ALA A 233 -10.12 -13.44 7.87
CA ALA A 233 -10.09 -14.79 7.30
C ALA A 233 -9.05 -14.90 6.17
N HIS A 234 -8.99 -13.91 5.28
CA HIS A 234 -8.00 -13.86 4.19
C HIS A 234 -6.57 -13.74 4.75
N ILE A 235 -6.33 -12.85 5.72
CA ILE A 235 -5.04 -12.76 6.42
C ILE A 235 -4.68 -14.10 7.08
N GLY A 236 -5.64 -14.75 7.74
CA GLY A 236 -5.45 -16.08 8.29
C GLY A 236 -5.03 -17.10 7.23
N TYR A 237 -5.65 -17.07 6.05
CA TYR A 237 -5.29 -17.90 4.90
C TYR A 237 -3.89 -17.55 4.36
N LEU A 238 -3.51 -16.27 4.28
CA LEU A 238 -2.16 -15.88 3.86
C LEU A 238 -1.09 -16.36 4.85
N LEU A 239 -1.39 -16.37 6.14
CA LEU A 239 -0.46 -16.78 7.19
C LEU A 239 -0.33 -18.30 7.35
N PHE A 240 -1.42 -19.05 7.18
CA PHE A 240 -1.49 -20.48 7.51
C PHE A 240 -1.97 -21.39 6.37
N GLY A 241 -2.35 -20.84 5.22
CA GLY A 241 -2.96 -21.58 4.12
C GLY A 241 -4.23 -22.30 4.55
N VAL A 242 -4.40 -23.54 4.09
CA VAL A 242 -5.56 -24.40 4.42
C VAL A 242 -5.65 -24.74 5.91
N LEU A 243 -4.53 -24.67 6.66
CA LEU A 243 -4.54 -24.95 8.10
C LEU A 243 -5.39 -23.95 8.89
N VAL A 244 -5.70 -22.77 8.32
CA VAL A 244 -6.58 -21.79 8.97
C VAL A 244 -7.95 -22.37 9.33
N PHE A 245 -8.51 -23.27 8.51
CA PHE A 245 -9.80 -23.89 8.78
C PHE A 245 -9.76 -24.78 10.04
N LEU A 246 -8.68 -25.55 10.20
CA LEU A 246 -8.46 -26.36 11.39
C LEU A 246 -8.26 -25.48 12.63
N LEU A 247 -7.54 -24.37 12.50
CA LEU A 247 -7.34 -23.40 13.58
C LEU A 247 -8.65 -22.71 13.99
N ILE A 248 -9.52 -22.38 13.04
CA ILE A 248 -10.85 -21.83 13.33
C ILE A 248 -11.70 -22.85 14.10
N ILE A 249 -11.76 -24.11 13.63
CA ILE A 249 -12.50 -25.18 14.33
C ILE A 249 -11.96 -25.38 15.75
N ALA A 250 -10.64 -25.50 15.90
CA ALA A 250 -10.00 -25.61 17.21
C ALA A 250 -10.31 -24.41 18.11
N GLY A 251 -10.27 -23.19 17.55
CA GLY A 251 -10.64 -21.96 18.24
C GLY A 251 -12.09 -21.97 18.73
N LEU A 252 -13.05 -22.41 17.90
CA LEU A 252 -14.46 -22.51 18.28
C LEU A 252 -14.70 -23.54 19.39
N ILE A 253 -14.04 -24.71 19.31
CA ILE A 253 -14.09 -25.73 20.37
C ILE A 253 -13.53 -25.17 21.68
N MET A 254 -12.37 -24.50 21.63
CA MET A 254 -11.75 -23.88 22.79
C MET A 254 -12.63 -22.77 23.39
N LEU A 255 -13.24 -21.93 22.54
CA LEU A 255 -14.17 -20.89 22.97
C LEU A 255 -15.39 -21.49 23.69
N TYR A 256 -15.97 -22.56 23.14
CA TYR A 256 -17.10 -23.26 23.76
C TYR A 256 -16.73 -23.84 25.14
N ILE A 257 -15.57 -24.48 25.25
CA ILE A 257 -15.08 -25.02 26.54
C ILE A 257 -14.90 -23.88 27.55
N ARG A 258 -14.25 -22.79 27.15
CA ARG A 258 -13.99 -21.63 28.02
C ARG A 258 -15.28 -20.94 28.45
N PHE A 259 -16.26 -20.84 27.56
CA PHE A 259 -17.59 -20.29 27.85
C PHE A 259 -18.33 -21.17 28.87
N LYS A 260 -18.38 -22.50 28.66
CA LYS A 260 -18.99 -23.46 29.60
C LYS A 260 -18.35 -23.39 31.00
N GLN A 261 -17.03 -23.18 31.06
CA GLN A 261 -16.29 -23.04 32.31
C GLN A 261 -16.35 -21.63 32.93
N LYS A 262 -17.04 -20.67 32.30
CA LYS A 262 -17.13 -19.26 32.73
C LYS A 262 -15.76 -18.59 32.91
N LEU A 263 -14.79 -18.94 32.06
CA LEU A 263 -13.42 -18.41 32.14
C LEU A 263 -13.14 -17.24 31.20
N ILE A 264 -14.17 -16.72 30.52
CA ILE A 264 -14.05 -15.58 29.60
C ILE A 264 -14.11 -14.28 30.39
N GLU A 265 -13.06 -13.49 30.31
CA GLU A 265 -13.00 -12.18 30.95
C GLU A 265 -13.67 -11.11 30.10
N LYS A 266 -14.50 -10.26 30.72
CA LYS A 266 -15.17 -9.14 30.04
C LYS A 266 -14.17 -8.18 29.38
N ARG A 267 -12.99 -8.01 29.99
CA ARG A 267 -11.89 -7.18 29.47
C ARG A 267 -11.47 -7.63 28.08
N ASP A 268 -11.26 -8.93 27.89
CA ASP A 268 -10.76 -9.45 26.62
C ASP A 268 -11.84 -9.39 25.53
N VAL A 269 -13.10 -9.65 25.88
CA VAL A 269 -14.24 -9.47 24.95
C VAL A 269 -14.32 -8.02 24.49
N LEU A 270 -14.20 -7.06 25.43
CA LEU A 270 -14.17 -5.64 25.09
C LEU A 270 -12.96 -5.29 24.21
N GLY A 271 -11.79 -5.88 24.47
CA GLY A 271 -10.60 -5.72 23.64
C GLY A 271 -10.80 -6.18 22.19
N VAL A 272 -11.49 -7.31 21.99
CA VAL A 272 -11.89 -7.78 20.65
C VAL A 272 -12.86 -6.81 19.97
N ILE A 273 -13.88 -6.34 20.69
CA ILE A 273 -14.86 -5.36 20.16
C ILE A 273 -14.15 -4.06 19.76
N ILE A 274 -13.27 -3.53 20.60
CA ILE A 274 -12.45 -2.34 20.29
C ILE A 274 -11.59 -2.58 19.05
N GLY A 275 -10.97 -3.76 18.94
CA GLY A 275 -10.19 -4.12 17.76
C GLY A 275 -11.03 -4.10 16.47
N PHE A 276 -12.25 -4.63 16.50
CA PHE A 276 -13.19 -4.52 15.37
C PHE A 276 -13.61 -3.08 15.08
N MET A 277 -13.80 -2.24 16.10
CA MET A 277 -14.10 -0.81 15.89
C MET A 277 -12.93 -0.06 15.25
N VAL A 278 -11.69 -0.32 15.68
CA VAL A 278 -10.48 0.25 15.07
C VAL A 278 -10.39 -0.13 13.60
N MET A 279 -10.61 -1.42 13.29
CA MET A 279 -10.58 -1.92 11.92
C MET A 279 -11.72 -1.33 11.09
N PHE A 280 -12.93 -1.20 11.67
CA PHE A 280 -14.07 -0.54 11.05
C PHE A 280 -13.71 0.89 10.63
N PHE A 281 -13.14 1.71 11.52
CA PHE A 281 -12.76 3.08 11.16
C PHE A 281 -11.65 3.14 10.11
N GLY A 282 -10.74 2.17 10.09
CA GLY A 282 -9.70 2.06 9.07
C GLY A 282 -10.25 1.74 7.69
N MET A 283 -11.22 0.82 7.62
CA MET A 283 -11.80 0.32 6.37
C MET A 283 -12.94 1.19 5.82
N PHE A 284 -13.72 1.83 6.70
CA PHE A 284 -14.99 2.44 6.33
C PHE A 284 -14.86 3.43 5.17
N SER A 285 -13.83 4.27 5.21
CA SER A 285 -13.57 5.28 4.17
C SER A 285 -13.38 4.67 2.78
N TYR A 286 -12.66 3.55 2.69
CA TYR A 286 -12.41 2.85 1.44
C TYR A 286 -13.66 2.11 0.94
N VAL A 287 -14.40 1.45 1.85
CA VAL A 287 -15.66 0.78 1.52
C VAL A 287 -16.72 1.78 1.02
N ALA A 288 -16.75 2.99 1.60
CA ALA A 288 -17.70 4.05 1.21
C ALA A 288 -17.50 4.57 -0.21
N VAL A 289 -16.27 4.46 -0.75
CA VAL A 289 -15.92 4.83 -2.13
C VAL A 289 -15.69 3.60 -3.03
N TYR A 290 -16.17 2.43 -2.60
CA TYR A 290 -16.08 1.17 -3.35
C TYR A 290 -14.63 0.71 -3.68
N LYS A 291 -13.65 1.12 -2.87
CA LYS A 291 -12.27 0.68 -2.97
C LYS A 291 -12.03 -0.42 -1.94
N TYR A 292 -12.05 -1.66 -2.39
CA TYR A 292 -11.86 -2.80 -1.50
C TYR A 292 -10.38 -3.20 -1.46
N VAL A 293 -9.93 -3.70 -0.31
CA VAL A 293 -8.58 -4.26 -0.20
C VAL A 293 -8.53 -5.55 -0.99
N GLN A 294 -7.57 -5.64 -1.89
CA GLN A 294 -7.19 -6.90 -2.49
C GLN A 294 -5.80 -7.24 -1.97
N PHE A 295 -5.66 -8.42 -1.38
CA PHE A 295 -4.39 -8.85 -0.84
C PHE A 295 -3.51 -9.44 -1.96
N SER A 296 -2.20 -9.35 -1.79
CA SER A 296 -1.21 -9.86 -2.77
C SER A 296 -1.20 -9.11 -4.10
N ASN A 297 -1.77 -7.92 -4.16
CA ASN A 297 -1.57 -6.95 -5.24
C ASN A 297 -1.40 -5.54 -4.68
N LEU A 298 -1.37 -4.54 -5.56
CA LEU A 298 -1.14 -3.14 -5.20
C LEU A 298 -2.35 -2.42 -4.58
N ASP A 299 -3.54 -3.02 -4.65
CA ASP A 299 -4.74 -2.51 -3.98
C ASP A 299 -4.73 -2.84 -2.47
N ASP A 300 -3.71 -3.58 -2.00
CA ASP A 300 -3.44 -3.74 -0.58
C ASP A 300 -3.17 -2.39 0.14
N ARG A 301 -2.90 -1.30 -0.61
CA ARG A 301 -2.78 0.07 -0.07
C ARG A 301 -4.01 0.51 0.72
N HIS A 302 -5.18 -0.02 0.37
CA HIS A 302 -6.43 0.30 1.06
C HIS A 302 -6.53 -0.35 2.46
N GLY A 303 -5.65 -1.31 2.78
CA GLY A 303 -5.60 -1.99 4.07
C GLY A 303 -4.69 -1.32 5.10
N ILE A 304 -3.97 -0.25 4.76
CA ILE A 304 -2.91 0.37 5.58
C ILE A 304 -3.34 0.70 7.03
N LEU A 305 -4.62 1.00 7.27
CA LEU A 305 -5.15 1.37 8.59
C LEU A 305 -5.71 0.17 9.41
N GLU A 306 -5.74 -1.04 8.84
CA GLU A 306 -6.39 -2.21 9.45
C GLU A 306 -5.52 -2.93 10.49
N SER A 307 -4.19 -2.82 10.37
CA SER A 307 -3.24 -3.65 11.13
C SER A 307 -3.37 -3.48 12.64
N LEU A 308 -3.67 -2.28 13.14
CA LEU A 308 -3.84 -2.03 14.58
C LEU A 308 -5.07 -2.74 15.13
N GLY A 309 -6.19 -2.67 14.41
CA GLY A 309 -7.43 -3.35 14.80
C GLY A 309 -7.27 -4.86 14.80
N ALA A 310 -6.70 -5.40 13.72
CA ALA A 310 -6.41 -6.83 13.60
C ALA A 310 -5.45 -7.33 14.71
N ALA A 311 -4.40 -6.57 15.04
CA ALA A 311 -3.47 -6.91 16.11
C ALA A 311 -4.17 -7.02 17.48
N CYS A 312 -5.04 -6.05 17.81
CA CYS A 312 -5.87 -6.10 19.01
C CYS A 312 -6.79 -7.33 19.02
N ILE A 313 -7.50 -7.60 17.93
CA ILE A 313 -8.41 -8.76 17.80
C ILE A 313 -7.63 -10.05 18.06
N ILE A 314 -6.47 -10.24 17.43
CA ILE A 314 -5.65 -11.46 17.56
C ILE A 314 -5.20 -11.64 19.02
N VAL A 315 -4.60 -10.61 19.63
CA VAL A 315 -4.05 -10.71 20.99
C VAL A 315 -5.15 -10.98 22.01
N PHE A 316 -6.26 -10.25 21.98
CA PHE A 316 -7.35 -10.46 22.92
C PHE A 316 -8.12 -11.75 22.65
N SER A 317 -8.25 -12.19 21.40
CA SER A 317 -8.83 -13.51 21.08
C SER A 317 -7.99 -14.64 21.67
N LEU A 318 -6.66 -14.56 21.59
CA LEU A 318 -5.79 -15.56 22.20
C LEU A 318 -5.85 -15.54 23.74
N ASN A 319 -6.12 -14.39 24.37
CA ASN A 319 -6.40 -14.34 25.80
C ASN A 319 -7.69 -15.09 26.18
N ILE A 320 -8.73 -14.96 25.36
CA ILE A 320 -9.99 -15.68 25.54
C ILE A 320 -9.77 -17.20 25.38
N LEU A 321 -9.07 -17.58 24.31
CA LEU A 321 -8.91 -18.98 23.89
C LEU A 321 -7.90 -19.78 24.74
N LEU A 322 -6.78 -19.16 25.12
CA LEU A 322 -5.66 -19.86 25.76
C LEU A 322 -5.50 -19.45 27.22
N LYS A 323 -5.40 -20.43 28.12
CA LYS A 323 -5.17 -20.19 29.56
C LYS A 323 -3.71 -19.89 29.88
N CYS A 324 -2.78 -20.65 29.29
CA CYS A 324 -1.37 -20.60 29.62
C CYS A 324 -0.64 -19.46 28.90
N ASN A 325 0.06 -18.61 29.64
CA ASN A 325 0.84 -17.51 29.06
C ASN A 325 1.92 -17.99 28.09
N ILE A 326 2.56 -19.14 28.36
CA ILE A 326 3.57 -19.71 27.47
C ILE A 326 2.93 -20.07 26.11
N SER A 327 1.76 -20.71 26.11
CA SER A 327 1.06 -21.05 24.87
C SER A 327 0.65 -19.80 24.08
N LYS A 328 0.23 -18.72 24.76
CA LYS A 328 -0.06 -17.43 24.10
C LYS A 328 1.18 -16.85 23.42
N ILE A 329 2.31 -16.80 24.13
CA ILE A 329 3.59 -16.30 23.60
C ILE A 329 4.03 -17.15 22.41
N LEU A 330 3.96 -18.47 22.50
CA LEU A 330 4.31 -19.37 21.40
C LEU A 330 3.42 -19.15 20.17
N ALA A 331 2.10 -19.04 20.36
CA ALA A 331 1.16 -18.77 19.28
C ALA A 331 1.42 -17.41 18.61
N LEU A 332 1.63 -16.36 19.40
CA LEU A 332 1.92 -15.01 18.89
C LEU A 332 3.28 -14.91 18.21
N SER A 333 4.30 -15.60 18.73
CA SER A 333 5.62 -15.71 18.09
C SER A 333 5.54 -16.46 16.76
N LEU A 334 4.82 -17.59 16.70
CA LEU A 334 4.59 -18.32 15.46
C LEU A 334 3.85 -17.46 14.43
N LEU A 335 2.79 -16.75 14.85
CA LEU A 335 2.06 -15.84 13.97
C LEU A 335 2.95 -14.70 13.45
N SER A 336 3.84 -14.18 14.29
CA SER A 336 4.82 -13.16 13.89
C SER A 336 5.81 -13.71 12.86
N LEU A 337 6.28 -14.95 13.02
CA LEU A 337 7.14 -15.63 12.03
C LEU A 337 6.42 -15.85 10.69
N CYS A 338 5.16 -16.29 10.72
CA CYS A 338 4.33 -16.40 9.52
C CYS A 338 4.16 -15.03 8.83
N ALA A 339 3.91 -13.97 9.59
CA ALA A 339 3.79 -12.62 9.04
C ALA A 339 5.10 -12.15 8.40
N ILE A 340 6.26 -12.40 9.03
CA ILE A 340 7.58 -12.13 8.44
C ILE A 340 7.75 -12.91 7.12
N SER A 341 7.36 -14.19 7.08
CA SER A 341 7.42 -15.01 5.87
C SER A 341 6.62 -14.41 4.72
N VAL A 342 5.37 -14.00 4.97
CA VAL A 342 4.53 -13.33 3.96
C VAL A 342 5.19 -12.04 3.44
N ASN A 343 5.79 -11.25 4.33
CA ASN A 343 6.52 -10.05 3.93
C ASN A 343 7.76 -10.36 3.07
N ILE A 344 8.49 -11.43 3.36
CA ILE A 344 9.63 -11.89 2.54
C ILE A 344 9.16 -12.35 1.15
N ILE A 345 8.04 -13.07 1.07
CA ILE A 345 7.45 -13.49 -0.20
C ILE A 345 7.05 -12.28 -1.04
N ALA A 346 6.40 -11.28 -0.45
CA ALA A 346 6.05 -10.03 -1.13
C ALA A 346 7.30 -9.29 -1.67
N GLN A 347 8.40 -9.26 -0.90
CA GLN A 347 9.66 -8.67 -1.37
C GLN A 347 10.31 -9.47 -2.50
N THR A 348 10.21 -10.80 -2.43
CA THR A 348 10.66 -11.71 -3.49
C THR A 348 9.90 -11.43 -4.79
N GLN A 349 8.57 -11.27 -4.72
CA GLN A 349 7.75 -10.91 -5.89
C GLN A 349 8.17 -9.57 -6.51
N LEU A 350 8.35 -8.53 -5.68
CA LEU A 350 8.83 -7.22 -6.16
C LEU A 350 10.19 -7.32 -6.84
N PHE A 351 11.14 -8.05 -6.23
CA PHE A 351 12.45 -8.23 -6.81
C PHE A 351 12.41 -9.03 -8.12
N SER A 352 11.55 -10.05 -8.23
CA SER A 352 11.31 -10.76 -9.50
C SER A 352 10.76 -9.86 -10.59
N ALA A 353 9.84 -8.95 -10.26
CA ALA A 353 9.35 -7.95 -11.20
C ALA A 353 10.47 -6.99 -11.64
N TYR A 354 11.35 -6.54 -10.74
CA TYR A 354 12.53 -5.75 -11.12
C TYR A 354 13.51 -6.53 -12.01
N MET A 355 13.77 -7.82 -11.71
CA MET A 355 14.61 -8.67 -12.57
C MET A 355 14.03 -8.80 -13.97
N LYS A 356 12.70 -8.90 -14.11
CA LYS A 356 12.01 -8.90 -15.40
C LYS A 356 12.23 -7.59 -16.14
N GLN A 357 12.05 -6.44 -15.48
CA GLN A 357 12.29 -5.12 -16.07
C GLN A 357 13.71 -5.03 -16.66
N VAL A 358 14.73 -5.39 -15.86
CA VAL A 358 16.13 -5.40 -16.32
C VAL A 358 16.34 -6.40 -17.44
N GLY A 359 15.93 -7.66 -17.26
CA GLY A 359 16.19 -8.71 -18.26
C GLY A 359 15.53 -8.46 -19.61
N VAL A 360 14.30 -7.94 -19.60
CA VAL A 360 13.54 -7.64 -20.82
C VAL A 360 14.11 -6.41 -21.51
N PHE A 361 14.19 -5.27 -20.83
CA PHE A 361 14.56 -4.02 -21.51
C PHE A 361 16.03 -3.97 -21.90
N GLU A 362 16.93 -4.58 -21.14
CA GLU A 362 18.34 -4.73 -21.56
C GLU A 362 18.48 -5.62 -22.81
N THR A 363 17.49 -6.48 -23.09
CA THR A 363 17.46 -7.28 -24.33
C THR A 363 16.84 -6.50 -25.48
N LEU A 364 15.80 -5.71 -25.21
CA LEU A 364 15.18 -4.82 -26.20
C LEU A 364 16.14 -3.73 -26.67
N MET A 365 16.91 -3.14 -25.77
CA MET A 365 17.89 -2.09 -26.10
C MET A 365 19.05 -2.60 -26.97
N ASP A 366 19.27 -3.91 -27.03
CA ASP A 366 20.23 -4.54 -27.94
C ASP A 366 19.59 -5.00 -29.28
N ASN A 367 18.26 -4.93 -29.41
CA ASN A 367 17.55 -5.47 -30.56
C ASN A 367 17.39 -4.43 -31.68
N PRO A 368 17.98 -4.63 -32.88
CA PRO A 368 17.90 -3.65 -33.96
C PRO A 368 16.47 -3.35 -34.43
N THR A 369 15.60 -4.37 -34.50
CA THR A 369 14.19 -4.22 -34.89
C THR A 369 13.44 -3.35 -33.89
N PHE A 370 13.68 -3.54 -32.59
CA PHE A 370 13.09 -2.70 -31.55
C PHE A 370 13.52 -1.24 -31.69
N LEU A 371 14.81 -1.02 -31.95
CA LEU A 371 15.35 0.33 -32.09
C LEU A 371 14.83 1.05 -33.35
N SER A 372 14.58 0.33 -34.45
CA SER A 372 14.22 0.91 -35.75
C SER A 372 12.74 1.23 -35.95
N HIS A 373 11.84 0.76 -35.09
CA HIS A 373 10.39 1.03 -35.18
C HIS A 373 9.87 1.73 -33.92
N ASP A 374 8.74 2.41 -33.99
CA ASP A 374 8.21 3.23 -32.90
C ASP A 374 7.05 2.59 -32.14
N THR A 375 6.37 1.61 -32.73
CA THR A 375 5.11 1.07 -32.20
C THR A 375 5.22 -0.43 -31.95
N PHE A 376 4.95 -0.86 -30.71
CA PHE A 376 5.02 -2.27 -30.33
C PHE A 376 3.85 -2.69 -29.45
N LEU A 377 3.28 -3.85 -29.78
CA LEU A 377 2.42 -4.60 -28.88
C LEU A 377 3.21 -5.62 -28.08
N TYR A 378 3.03 -5.53 -26.77
CA TYR A 378 3.62 -6.40 -25.79
C TYR A 378 2.71 -7.60 -25.56
N GLN A 379 3.15 -8.78 -25.99
CA GLN A 379 2.52 -10.07 -25.75
C GLN A 379 3.35 -10.84 -24.72
N GLY A 380 3.07 -10.57 -23.45
CA GLY A 380 3.64 -11.28 -22.31
C GLY A 380 2.60 -12.09 -21.55
N PHE A 381 3.05 -12.78 -20.50
CA PHE A 381 2.17 -13.41 -19.51
C PHE A 381 1.41 -12.34 -18.72
N ALA A 382 0.38 -11.76 -19.35
CA ALA A 382 -0.52 -10.81 -18.73
C ALA A 382 -1.10 -11.43 -17.44
N GLY A 383 -0.89 -10.75 -16.32
CA GLY A 383 -1.50 -11.11 -15.03
C GLY A 383 -0.65 -11.94 -14.05
N GLN A 384 0.63 -12.23 -14.36
CA GLN A 384 1.55 -12.87 -13.38
C GLN A 384 2.53 -11.90 -12.70
N GLY A 385 2.47 -10.60 -13.00
CA GLY A 385 3.34 -9.56 -12.43
C GLY A 385 2.63 -8.56 -11.52
N ILE A 386 3.41 -7.74 -10.82
CA ILE A 386 2.91 -6.63 -9.99
C ILE A 386 2.59 -5.45 -10.93
N SER A 387 1.48 -5.59 -11.67
CA SER A 387 0.95 -4.61 -12.62
C SER A 387 2.03 -3.91 -13.45
N ASP A 388 3.01 -4.67 -13.95
CA ASP A 388 4.26 -4.15 -14.49
C ASP A 388 4.26 -3.90 -16.00
N GLU A 389 3.07 -3.94 -16.62
CA GLU A 389 2.90 -4.03 -18.07
C GLU A 389 1.94 -2.97 -18.62
N SER A 390 1.50 -2.00 -17.81
CA SER A 390 0.74 -0.87 -18.35
C SER A 390 1.56 -0.10 -19.38
N PHE A 391 0.92 0.44 -20.42
CA PHE A 391 1.64 1.13 -21.50
C PHE A 391 2.57 2.23 -20.95
N TYR A 392 2.10 3.08 -20.03
CA TYR A 392 2.90 4.16 -19.44
C TYR A 392 4.11 3.66 -18.63
N GLN A 393 4.02 2.45 -18.09
CA GLN A 393 5.13 1.78 -17.41
C GLN A 393 6.19 1.31 -18.41
N LEU A 394 5.76 0.63 -19.48
CA LEU A 394 6.66 0.14 -20.52
C LEU A 394 7.38 1.31 -21.22
N ASN A 395 6.65 2.38 -21.54
CA ASN A 395 7.21 3.60 -22.12
C ASN A 395 8.13 4.32 -21.12
N GLY A 396 7.81 4.33 -19.83
CA GLY A 396 8.67 4.88 -18.78
C GLY A 396 10.01 4.14 -18.63
N LEU A 397 9.98 2.80 -18.72
CA LEU A 397 11.19 1.97 -18.75
C LEU A 397 12.07 2.31 -19.97
N TYR A 398 11.45 2.42 -21.15
CA TYR A 398 12.14 2.80 -22.37
C TYR A 398 12.77 4.19 -22.23
N LYS A 399 12.02 5.19 -21.75
CA LYS A 399 12.50 6.55 -21.55
C LYS A 399 13.68 6.63 -20.61
N LYS A 400 13.63 5.89 -19.49
CA LYS A 400 14.73 5.84 -18.53
C LYS A 400 16.04 5.32 -19.14
N LEU A 401 15.96 4.31 -20.02
CA LEU A 401 17.15 3.66 -20.58
C LEU A 401 17.68 4.36 -21.85
N SER A 402 16.78 4.88 -22.68
CA SER A 402 17.14 5.52 -23.96
C SER A 402 17.23 7.04 -23.89
N ASN A 403 16.67 7.66 -22.85
CA ASN A 403 16.41 9.09 -22.75
C ASN A 403 15.53 9.64 -23.88
N LYS A 404 14.63 8.81 -24.43
CA LYS A 404 13.69 9.15 -25.51
C LYS A 404 12.26 8.76 -25.16
N SER A 405 11.30 9.46 -25.76
CA SER A 405 9.86 9.21 -25.60
C SER A 405 9.15 9.08 -26.94
N ASP A 406 9.87 8.59 -27.94
CA ASP A 406 9.47 8.46 -29.34
C ASP A 406 8.83 7.10 -29.67
N LYS A 407 8.60 6.24 -28.67
CA LYS A 407 7.96 4.93 -28.83
C LYS A 407 6.61 4.85 -28.10
N PHE A 408 5.72 4.02 -28.63
CA PHE A 408 4.51 3.55 -27.98
C PHE A 408 4.58 2.04 -27.80
N ILE A 409 4.68 1.62 -26.54
CA ILE A 409 4.69 0.22 -26.12
C ILE A 409 3.45 -0.02 -25.25
N ALA A 410 2.56 -0.92 -25.64
CA ALA A 410 1.33 -1.21 -24.92
C ALA A 410 1.03 -2.71 -24.89
N LEU A 411 0.21 -3.15 -23.94
CA LEU A 411 -0.40 -4.48 -24.00
C LEU A 411 -1.40 -4.55 -25.14
N ASP A 412 -1.56 -5.73 -25.73
CA ASP A 412 -2.55 -6.00 -26.78
C ASP A 412 -3.97 -5.57 -26.37
N ALA A 413 -4.36 -5.91 -25.14
CA ALA A 413 -5.64 -5.51 -24.55
C ALA A 413 -5.78 -3.99 -24.25
N GLN A 414 -4.71 -3.20 -24.42
CA GLN A 414 -4.69 -1.76 -24.21
C GLN A 414 -4.53 -0.98 -25.52
N LEU A 415 -4.61 -1.64 -26.69
CA LEU A 415 -4.61 -0.99 -28.00
C LEU A 415 -5.97 -0.31 -28.26
N GLU A 416 -6.29 0.70 -27.46
CA GLU A 416 -7.43 1.58 -27.67
C GLU A 416 -6.92 2.93 -28.15
N GLU A 417 -7.64 3.60 -29.06
CA GLU A 417 -7.31 4.96 -29.51
C GLU A 417 -7.12 5.93 -28.33
N GLU A 418 -7.84 5.68 -27.22
CA GLU A 418 -7.72 6.42 -25.97
C GLU A 418 -6.32 6.32 -25.33
N ALA A 419 -5.68 5.15 -25.35
CA ALA A 419 -4.34 4.98 -24.79
C ALA A 419 -3.30 5.83 -25.55
N VAL A 420 -3.52 6.00 -26.85
CA VAL A 420 -2.64 6.75 -27.75
C VAL A 420 -2.90 8.24 -27.63
N SER A 421 -4.17 8.65 -27.46
CA SER A 421 -4.50 10.07 -27.24
C SER A 421 -3.77 10.63 -26.02
N TYR A 422 -3.58 9.81 -24.97
CA TYR A 422 -2.81 10.19 -23.79
C TYR A 422 -1.34 10.52 -24.07
N CYS A 423 -0.70 9.88 -25.07
CA CYS A 423 0.70 10.12 -25.35
C CYS A 423 1.00 11.58 -25.70
N GLY A 424 0.11 12.26 -26.44
CA GLY A 424 0.28 13.67 -26.81
C GLY A 424 -0.24 14.69 -25.79
N GLU A 425 -1.03 14.25 -24.81
CA GLU A 425 -1.69 15.16 -23.87
C GLU A 425 -0.79 15.58 -22.71
N THR A 426 0.08 14.69 -22.24
CA THR A 426 0.93 14.99 -21.08
C THR A 426 2.22 14.17 -21.05
N PRO A 427 3.36 14.78 -20.65
CA PRO A 427 4.64 14.10 -20.51
C PRO A 427 4.62 12.87 -19.60
N VAL A 428 3.69 12.79 -18.64
CA VAL A 428 3.66 11.75 -17.59
C VAL A 428 3.47 10.33 -18.12
N TYR A 429 2.95 10.16 -19.34
CA TYR A 429 2.79 8.86 -19.98
C TYR A 429 4.04 8.35 -20.71
N ASN A 430 5.12 9.14 -20.72
CA ASN A 430 6.43 8.78 -21.27
C ASN A 430 6.48 8.47 -22.79
N CYS A 431 5.48 8.92 -23.55
CA CYS A 431 5.39 8.72 -25.01
C CYS A 431 5.06 10.02 -25.77
N TRP A 432 5.40 11.19 -25.22
CA TRP A 432 5.01 12.51 -25.79
C TRP A 432 5.70 12.92 -27.09
N GLU A 433 6.78 12.24 -27.48
CA GLU A 433 7.45 12.46 -28.77
C GLU A 433 7.00 11.44 -29.83
N TYR A 434 6.12 10.51 -29.46
CA TYR A 434 5.60 9.47 -30.35
C TYR A 434 4.79 10.10 -31.49
N LYS A 435 5.11 9.69 -32.72
CA LYS A 435 4.45 10.12 -33.96
C LYS A 435 4.11 8.95 -34.89
N GLY A 436 4.19 7.72 -34.37
CA GLY A 436 3.96 6.52 -35.14
C GLY A 436 2.49 6.30 -35.46
N ASP A 437 2.23 5.24 -36.22
CA ASP A 437 0.89 4.80 -36.58
C ASP A 437 0.57 3.51 -35.84
N ILE A 438 -0.46 3.56 -35.00
CA ILE A 438 -0.89 2.43 -34.16
C ILE A 438 -1.45 1.26 -34.98
N SER A 439 -1.79 1.49 -36.25
CA SER A 439 -2.19 0.43 -37.17
C SER A 439 -0.99 -0.34 -37.76
N HIS A 440 0.23 0.15 -37.55
CA HIS A 440 1.48 -0.43 -38.01
C HIS A 440 2.42 -0.71 -36.83
N TYR A 441 2.22 -1.84 -36.16
CA TYR A 441 2.94 -2.19 -34.93
C TYR A 441 3.71 -3.50 -35.05
N GLY A 442 4.87 -3.57 -34.41
CA GLY A 442 5.60 -4.82 -34.19
C GLY A 442 5.11 -5.55 -32.94
N TYR A 443 5.57 -6.78 -32.74
CA TYR A 443 5.24 -7.57 -31.54
C TYR A 443 6.48 -7.82 -30.68
N ILE A 444 6.32 -7.71 -29.36
CA ILE A 444 7.30 -8.13 -28.38
C ILE A 444 6.73 -9.34 -27.65
N SER A 445 7.32 -10.52 -27.86
CA SER A 445 6.95 -11.74 -27.16
C SER A 445 7.97 -12.08 -26.07
N ILE A 446 7.49 -12.28 -24.84
CA ILE A 446 8.34 -12.60 -23.69
C ILE A 446 7.92 -13.90 -23.06
N THR A 447 8.86 -14.86 -23.01
CA THR A 447 8.67 -16.15 -22.35
C THR A 447 9.73 -16.34 -21.26
N PRO A 448 9.36 -16.66 -20.01
CA PRO A 448 10.33 -17.02 -18.98
C PRO A 448 11.01 -18.34 -19.37
N THR A 449 12.35 -18.39 -19.29
CA THR A 449 13.14 -19.58 -19.65
C THR A 449 13.25 -20.58 -18.50
N LEU A 450 12.96 -20.14 -17.27
CA LEU A 450 13.04 -20.94 -16.05
C LEU A 450 11.71 -20.89 -15.31
N LYS A 451 11.18 -22.07 -14.95
CA LYS A 451 10.14 -22.18 -13.92
C LYS A 451 10.81 -22.14 -12.56
N GLU A 452 10.57 -21.08 -11.80
CA GLU A 452 11.13 -20.88 -10.48
C GLU A 452 10.11 -21.19 -9.38
N ASP A 453 9.85 -22.48 -9.17
CA ASP A 453 8.89 -22.92 -8.17
C ASP A 453 9.59 -23.37 -6.87
N GLY A 454 8.91 -23.12 -5.75
CA GLY A 454 9.30 -23.61 -4.42
C GLY A 454 10.66 -23.11 -3.91
N LEU A 455 11.36 -23.96 -3.16
CA LEU A 455 12.62 -23.61 -2.50
C LEU A 455 13.75 -23.29 -3.48
N LEU A 456 13.82 -24.00 -4.62
CA LEU A 456 14.84 -23.74 -5.65
C LEU A 456 14.64 -22.36 -6.28
N GLY A 457 13.39 -21.97 -6.57
CA GLY A 457 13.06 -20.63 -7.02
C GLY A 457 13.49 -19.56 -6.00
N PHE A 458 13.15 -19.76 -4.72
CA PHE A 458 13.55 -18.84 -3.65
C PHE A 458 15.08 -18.68 -3.53
N LEU A 459 15.85 -19.78 -3.54
CA LEU A 459 17.32 -19.74 -3.51
C LEU A 459 17.91 -19.09 -4.76
N SER A 460 17.31 -19.35 -5.92
CA SER A 460 17.70 -18.74 -7.19
C SER A 460 17.52 -17.22 -7.15
N ILE A 461 16.40 -16.73 -6.62
CA ILE A 461 16.13 -15.32 -6.41
C ILE A 461 17.11 -14.71 -5.40
N GLY A 462 17.36 -15.38 -4.27
CA GLY A 462 18.36 -14.96 -3.29
C GLY A 462 19.77 -14.84 -3.89
N LYS A 463 20.14 -15.73 -4.82
CA LYS A 463 21.41 -15.63 -5.55
C LYS A 463 21.43 -14.43 -6.49
N MET A 464 20.34 -14.15 -7.21
CA MET A 464 20.23 -12.97 -8.06
C MET A 464 20.32 -11.68 -7.24
N TYR A 465 19.75 -11.68 -6.05
CA TYR A 465 19.85 -10.58 -5.10
C TYR A 465 21.31 -10.26 -4.72
N LEU A 466 22.08 -11.28 -4.33
CA LEU A 466 23.51 -11.10 -4.03
C LEU A 466 24.30 -10.64 -5.25
N LEU A 467 23.96 -11.12 -6.45
CA LEU A 467 24.61 -10.66 -7.68
C LEU A 467 24.28 -9.20 -7.97
N HIS A 468 23.05 -8.76 -7.74
CA HIS A 468 22.68 -7.36 -7.92
C HIS A 468 23.54 -6.44 -7.04
N LEU A 469 23.72 -6.78 -5.75
CA LEU A 469 24.51 -5.99 -4.81
C LEU A 469 26.02 -6.00 -5.11
N PHE A 470 26.60 -7.16 -5.41
CA PHE A 470 28.06 -7.33 -5.42
C PHE A 470 28.65 -7.50 -6.82
N LYS A 471 27.85 -7.83 -7.83
CA LYS A 471 28.27 -8.12 -9.22
C LYS A 471 27.20 -7.67 -10.24
N PRO A 472 26.86 -6.38 -10.31
CA PRO A 472 25.71 -5.87 -11.09
C PRO A 472 25.75 -6.28 -12.57
N GLN A 473 26.93 -6.31 -13.19
CA GLN A 473 27.07 -6.76 -14.58
C GLN A 473 26.72 -8.25 -14.77
N THR A 474 27.12 -9.10 -13.82
CA THR A 474 26.74 -10.52 -13.83
C THR A 474 25.24 -10.69 -13.56
N PHE A 475 24.65 -9.83 -12.74
CA PHE A 475 23.21 -9.79 -12.52
C PHE A 475 22.46 -9.48 -13.82
N ILE A 476 22.82 -8.41 -14.53
CA ILE A 476 22.19 -8.02 -15.81
C ILE A 476 22.28 -9.18 -16.82
N GLN A 477 23.46 -9.77 -17.01
CA GLN A 477 23.64 -10.90 -17.93
C GLN A 477 22.76 -12.10 -17.58
N LYS A 478 22.58 -12.40 -16.29
CA LYS A 478 21.71 -13.51 -15.86
C LYS A 478 20.24 -13.16 -15.90
N ALA A 479 19.87 -11.90 -15.65
CA ALA A 479 18.51 -11.41 -15.80
C ALA A 479 18.06 -11.55 -17.26
N LYS A 480 18.89 -11.14 -18.22
CA LYS A 480 18.62 -11.34 -19.67
C LYS A 480 18.37 -12.82 -20.01
N LYS A 481 19.20 -13.73 -19.50
CA LYS A 481 19.05 -15.18 -19.75
C LYS A 481 17.78 -15.81 -19.18
N ARG A 482 17.09 -15.15 -18.23
CA ARG A 482 15.83 -15.63 -17.64
C ARG A 482 14.62 -15.40 -18.53
N TYR A 483 14.74 -14.54 -19.54
CA TYR A 483 13.63 -14.17 -20.41
C TYR A 483 14.07 -14.35 -21.86
N LYS A 484 13.31 -15.13 -22.61
CA LYS A 484 13.41 -15.16 -24.07
C LYS A 484 12.56 -14.01 -24.58
N VAL A 485 13.21 -12.96 -25.08
CA VAL A 485 12.57 -11.79 -25.67
C VAL A 485 12.70 -11.88 -27.18
N LEU A 486 11.57 -11.95 -27.88
CA LEU A 486 11.50 -11.96 -29.35
C LEU A 486 10.84 -10.67 -29.80
N VAL A 487 11.42 -10.01 -30.80
CA VAL A 487 10.88 -8.78 -31.38
C VAL A 487 10.60 -9.03 -32.85
N TYR A 488 9.33 -8.92 -33.23
CA TYR A 488 8.86 -9.06 -34.60
C TYR A 488 8.63 -7.66 -35.18
N PRO A 489 9.08 -7.41 -36.43
CA PRO A 489 8.81 -6.14 -37.10
C PRO A 489 7.32 -5.96 -37.37
N PRO A 490 6.85 -4.72 -37.63
CA PRO A 490 5.50 -4.50 -38.12
C PRO A 490 5.23 -5.30 -39.38
N GLU A 491 4.13 -6.05 -39.42
CA GLU A 491 3.71 -6.73 -40.63
C GLU A 491 3.20 -5.69 -41.63
N SER A 492 3.71 -5.73 -42.86
CA SER A 492 3.09 -4.99 -43.95
C SER A 492 1.74 -5.63 -44.21
N ASN A 493 0.65 -4.98 -43.77
CA ASN A 493 -0.72 -5.43 -43.96
C ASN A 493 -0.94 -6.08 -45.34
N SER A 494 -0.99 -7.40 -45.39
CA SER A 494 -1.66 -8.11 -46.48
C SER A 494 -2.56 -9.24 -46.02
N ASP A 495 -2.37 -9.82 -44.82
CA ASP A 495 -3.30 -10.83 -44.29
C ASP A 495 -3.40 -10.75 -42.75
N SER A 496 -4.62 -10.51 -42.25
CA SER A 496 -4.93 -10.42 -40.82
C SER A 496 -4.45 -11.65 -40.02
N PRO A 497 -3.80 -11.48 -38.85
CA PRO A 497 -3.28 -12.57 -38.02
C PRO A 497 -4.35 -13.41 -37.30
N ALA A 498 -5.65 -13.15 -37.54
CA ALA A 498 -6.74 -13.88 -36.90
C ALA A 498 -6.81 -15.38 -37.26
N SER A 499 -5.88 -15.91 -38.06
CA SER A 499 -5.84 -17.30 -38.51
C SER A 499 -4.75 -18.17 -37.88
N LEU A 500 -3.95 -17.67 -36.92
CA LEU A 500 -2.83 -18.41 -36.32
C LEU A 500 -2.97 -18.69 -34.80
N ILE A 501 -4.20 -18.70 -34.27
CA ILE A 501 -4.50 -19.16 -32.90
C ILE A 501 -5.21 -20.51 -32.93
#